data_AF-A0A9Y1BLE9-F1
#
_entry.id   AF-A0A9Y1BLE9-F1
#
_cell.length_a   1.000
_cell.length_b   1.000
_cell.length_c   1.000
_cell.angle_alpha   90.00
_cell.angle_beta   90.00
_cell.angle_gamma   90.00
#
_symmetry.space_group_name_H-M   'P 1'
#
loop_
_entity.id
_entity.type
_entity.pdbx_description
1 polymer ?
#
loop_
_entity_poly.entity_id
_entity_poly.type
_entity_poly.pdbx_seq_one_letter_code
_entity_poly.pdbx_strand_id
1 'polypeptide(L)'
;MNRQIEYQCDECKKIRMLLISDAIELKSLMLDVGTIEFVDVHRCIDDEIKASLLYIDSYNKVRSQCIIEAEENDDTKNELDNLIPTVPKTDFPKIQIVPTSDFGSFNLKGFKIKDKLRQCYYLLNENAKGEKIKVISLLKFIEFEATIAPEIDKKIAERWIKRTVKLIESVPILEDIVITFLPSYLDNFITFEPKEREINELELLFNSPISVIYTTEDKKKLFQENWKTICPDLGSTGYRMYNTILEECADEIEKSIIDVYFQIGSQYTFPYFLASINELISLGLICFEKLEFITIKRPND
;
A
#
# COMPACT_ATOMS: atom_id res chain seq x y z
N MET A 1 -26.31 -3.84 6.26
CA MET A 1 -26.78 -5.08 5.62
C MET A 1 -26.00 -5.22 4.31
N ASN A 2 -26.05 -6.35 3.60
CA ASN A 2 -25.43 -6.42 2.26
C ASN A 2 -26.53 -6.18 1.22
N ARG A 3 -26.27 -5.34 0.22
CA ARG A 3 -27.15 -5.19 -0.94
C ARG A 3 -26.90 -6.34 -1.90
N GLN A 4 -27.99 -6.93 -2.36
CA GLN A 4 -27.94 -8.04 -3.30
C GLN A 4 -28.34 -7.54 -4.68
N ILE A 5 -27.49 -7.79 -5.67
CA ILE A 5 -27.77 -7.51 -7.07
C ILE A 5 -27.81 -8.80 -7.83
N GLU A 6 -28.98 -9.13 -8.33
CA GLU A 6 -29.20 -10.29 -9.17
C GLU A 6 -29.05 -9.92 -10.64
N TYR A 7 -28.35 -10.74 -11.39
CA TYR A 7 -28.22 -10.59 -12.84
C TYR A 7 -28.08 -11.95 -13.51
N GLN A 8 -28.39 -12.01 -14.81
CA GLN A 8 -28.18 -13.20 -15.62
C GLN A 8 -26.90 -13.03 -16.42
N CYS A 9 -25.97 -13.98 -16.30
CA CYS A 9 -24.75 -13.97 -17.10
C CYS A 9 -25.08 -14.22 -18.58
N ASP A 10 -24.66 -13.35 -19.51
CA ASP A 10 -24.96 -13.55 -20.95
C ASP A 10 -24.29 -14.79 -21.54
N GLU A 11 -23.22 -15.31 -20.94
CA GLU A 11 -22.55 -16.51 -21.42
C GLU A 11 -23.31 -17.77 -21.00
N CYS A 12 -23.25 -18.11 -19.70
CA CYS A 12 -23.81 -19.36 -19.20
C CYS A 12 -25.31 -19.30 -18.92
N LYS A 13 -25.94 -18.12 -19.05
CA LYS A 13 -27.37 -17.87 -18.77
C LYS A 13 -27.81 -18.18 -17.33
N LYS A 14 -26.88 -18.44 -16.41
CA LYS A 14 -27.18 -18.64 -14.98
C LYS A 14 -27.44 -17.31 -14.29
N ILE A 15 -28.40 -17.31 -13.35
CA ILE A 15 -28.63 -16.17 -12.45
C ILE A 15 -27.51 -16.17 -11.40
N ARG A 16 -26.93 -15.00 -11.19
CA ARG A 16 -25.84 -14.73 -10.26
C ARG A 16 -26.24 -13.63 -9.29
N MET A 17 -25.57 -13.62 -8.14
CA MET A 17 -25.82 -12.66 -7.08
C MET A 17 -24.50 -12.00 -6.68
N LEU A 18 -24.44 -10.69 -6.88
CA LEU A 18 -23.40 -9.84 -6.33
C LEU A 18 -23.82 -9.36 -4.93
N LEU A 19 -22.92 -9.50 -3.98
CA LEU A 19 -23.08 -8.94 -2.63
C LEU A 19 -22.24 -7.68 -2.54
N ILE A 20 -22.92 -6.53 -2.46
CA ILE A 20 -22.28 -5.23 -2.34
C ILE A 20 -22.44 -4.75 -0.90
N SER A 21 -21.32 -4.39 -0.28
CA SER A 21 -21.32 -3.83 1.07
C SER A 21 -22.08 -2.50 1.10
N ASP A 22 -22.96 -2.32 2.09
CA ASP A 22 -23.60 -1.02 2.37
C ASP A 22 -22.58 0.09 2.69
N ALA A 23 -21.32 -0.26 2.97
CA ALA A 23 -20.23 0.70 3.19
C ALA A 23 -19.78 1.42 1.90
N ILE A 24 -20.10 0.87 0.72
CA ILE A 24 -19.87 1.55 -0.56
C ILE A 24 -21.04 2.52 -0.74
N GLU A 25 -20.78 3.83 -0.67
CA GLU A 25 -21.78 4.87 -0.91
C GLU A 25 -22.20 4.95 -2.39
N LEU A 26 -22.83 3.88 -2.89
CA LEU A 26 -23.30 3.77 -4.28
C LEU A 26 -24.16 4.97 -4.70
N LYS A 27 -24.95 5.53 -3.77
CA LYS A 27 -25.84 6.65 -4.08
C LYS A 27 -25.10 7.96 -4.37
N SER A 28 -23.97 8.24 -3.71
CA SER A 28 -23.19 9.45 -3.99
C SER A 28 -22.40 9.29 -5.30
N LEU A 29 -21.79 8.13 -5.53
CA LEU A 29 -21.12 7.80 -6.81
C LEU A 29 -22.07 7.72 -8.02
N MET A 30 -23.33 7.31 -7.84
CA MET A 30 -24.30 7.16 -8.94
C MET A 30 -24.93 8.47 -9.41
N LEU A 31 -24.97 9.51 -8.58
CA LEU A 31 -25.57 10.81 -8.94
C LEU A 31 -24.75 11.55 -10.01
N ASP A 32 -23.45 11.28 -10.11
CA ASP A 32 -22.55 11.96 -11.03
C ASP A 32 -22.28 11.18 -12.35
N VAL A 33 -22.39 9.85 -12.33
CA VAL A 33 -21.91 8.99 -13.45
C VAL A 33 -23.03 8.13 -14.07
N GLY A 34 -24.20 8.01 -13.42
CA GLY A 34 -25.37 7.26 -13.92
C GLY A 34 -25.28 5.72 -13.74
N THR A 35 -24.09 5.13 -13.88
CA THR A 35 -23.82 3.71 -13.59
C THR A 35 -22.48 3.54 -12.88
N ILE A 36 -22.33 2.47 -12.09
CA ILE A 36 -21.09 2.07 -11.41
C ILE A 36 -20.64 0.71 -11.94
N GLU A 37 -19.33 0.55 -12.09
CA GLU A 37 -18.69 -0.68 -12.56
C GLU A 37 -18.39 -1.64 -11.42
N PHE A 38 -18.73 -2.92 -11.61
CA PHE A 38 -18.38 -4.04 -10.74
C PHE A 38 -17.77 -5.17 -11.55
N VAL A 39 -16.82 -5.91 -10.97
CA VAL A 39 -16.28 -7.12 -11.60
C VAL A 39 -16.79 -8.34 -10.85
N ASP A 40 -17.48 -9.23 -11.56
CA ASP A 40 -17.79 -10.57 -11.07
C ASP A 40 -16.80 -11.57 -11.65
N VAL A 41 -16.19 -12.39 -10.77
CA VAL A 41 -15.30 -13.48 -11.20
C VAL A 41 -15.95 -14.79 -10.81
N HIS A 42 -16.29 -15.61 -11.80
CA HIS A 42 -17.07 -16.79 -11.57
C HIS A 42 -16.72 -17.94 -12.51
N ARG A 43 -17.10 -19.16 -12.12
CA ARG A 43 -17.05 -20.31 -13.02
C ARG A 43 -18.23 -20.29 -13.98
N CYS A 44 -17.94 -20.34 -15.27
CA CYS A 44 -18.89 -20.14 -16.36
C CYS A 44 -19.22 -21.47 -17.05
N ILE A 45 -19.37 -21.46 -18.38
CA ILE A 45 -19.50 -22.66 -19.21
C ILE A 45 -18.22 -23.51 -19.03
N ASP A 46 -18.37 -24.83 -18.98
CA ASP A 46 -17.28 -25.80 -18.85
C ASP A 46 -16.36 -25.61 -17.63
N ASP A 47 -16.88 -25.01 -16.55
CA ASP A 47 -16.17 -24.76 -15.29
C ASP A 47 -14.98 -23.78 -15.40
N GLU A 48 -14.85 -23.09 -16.54
CA GLU A 48 -13.82 -22.08 -16.76
C GLU A 48 -14.07 -20.82 -15.91
N ILE A 49 -13.01 -20.27 -15.31
CA ILE A 49 -13.10 -19.01 -14.57
C ILE A 49 -13.12 -17.86 -15.58
N LYS A 50 -14.24 -17.13 -15.64
CA LYS A 50 -14.38 -15.90 -16.42
C LYS A 50 -14.55 -14.72 -15.47
N ALA A 51 -14.08 -13.55 -15.92
CA ALA A 51 -14.37 -12.28 -15.28
C ALA A 51 -15.35 -11.48 -16.16
N SER A 52 -16.38 -10.92 -15.54
CA SER A 52 -17.39 -10.09 -16.20
C SER A 52 -17.42 -8.71 -15.55
N LEU A 53 -17.24 -7.67 -16.36
CA LEU A 53 -17.47 -6.28 -15.97
C LEU A 53 -18.97 -5.98 -16.08
N LEU A 54 -19.56 -5.46 -15.02
CA LEU A 54 -20.99 -5.22 -14.86
C LEU A 54 -21.25 -3.73 -14.61
N TYR A 55 -22.15 -3.16 -15.39
CA TYR A 55 -22.57 -1.77 -15.26
C TYR A 55 -23.90 -1.71 -14.51
N ILE A 56 -23.86 -1.20 -13.28
CA ILE A 56 -24.99 -1.22 -12.35
C ILE A 56 -25.53 0.19 -12.18
N ASP A 57 -26.84 0.36 -12.32
CA ASP A 57 -27.49 1.67 -12.17
C ASP A 57 -27.95 1.97 -10.72
N SER A 58 -28.50 3.18 -10.53
CA SER A 58 -29.06 3.65 -9.25
C SER A 58 -30.22 2.83 -8.69
N TYR A 59 -30.81 1.92 -9.49
CA TYR A 59 -31.84 0.99 -9.08
C TYR A 59 -31.28 -0.41 -8.77
N ASN A 60 -29.95 -0.56 -8.67
CA ASN A 60 -29.26 -1.83 -8.48
C ASN A 60 -29.60 -2.85 -9.58
N LYS A 61 -29.71 -2.39 -10.83
CA LYS A 61 -29.91 -3.24 -11.99
C LYS A 61 -28.67 -3.23 -12.87
N VAL A 62 -28.23 -4.42 -13.25
CA VAL A 62 -27.20 -4.57 -14.30
C VAL A 62 -27.82 -4.13 -15.62
N ARG A 63 -27.24 -3.10 -16.22
CA ARG A 63 -27.66 -2.52 -17.51
C ARG A 63 -26.86 -3.06 -18.68
N SER A 64 -25.61 -3.42 -18.42
CA SER A 64 -24.71 -4.00 -19.40
C SER A 64 -23.73 -4.92 -18.68
N GLN A 65 -23.25 -5.93 -19.42
CA GLN A 65 -22.20 -6.82 -18.97
C GLN A 65 -21.22 -7.12 -20.11
N CYS A 66 -19.93 -7.13 -19.81
CA CYS A 66 -18.85 -7.37 -20.77
C CYS A 66 -17.89 -8.42 -20.21
N ILE A 67 -17.44 -9.36 -21.05
CA ILE A 67 -16.44 -10.36 -20.66
C ILE A 67 -15.07 -9.71 -20.73
N ILE A 68 -14.29 -9.89 -19.67
CA ILE A 68 -12.89 -9.48 -19.65
C ILE A 68 -12.09 -10.63 -20.24
N GLU A 69 -11.75 -10.54 -21.52
CA GLU A 69 -10.85 -11.48 -22.18
C GLU A 69 -9.40 -11.11 -21.86
N ALA A 70 -8.62 -12.10 -21.42
CA ALA A 70 -7.18 -11.96 -21.33
C ALA A 70 -6.61 -12.12 -22.74
N GLU A 71 -6.35 -11.02 -23.43
CA GLU A 71 -5.83 -11.07 -24.81
C GLU A 71 -4.48 -11.80 -24.89
N GLU A 72 -4.45 -12.91 -25.62
CA GLU A 72 -3.33 -13.32 -26.47
C GLU A 72 -3.74 -12.95 -27.92
N ASN A 73 -3.19 -11.83 -28.43
CA ASN A 73 -3.20 -11.28 -29.80
C ASN A 73 -4.16 -11.87 -30.87
N ASP A 74 -4.98 -11.03 -31.55
CA ASP A 74 -5.05 -10.95 -33.04
C ASP A 74 -6.07 -9.90 -33.58
N ASP A 75 -5.55 -8.86 -34.24
CA ASP A 75 -5.99 -8.15 -35.46
C ASP A 75 -7.47 -7.97 -35.91
N THR A 76 -8.50 -8.29 -35.13
CA THR A 76 -9.93 -8.18 -35.56
C THR A 76 -10.74 -7.03 -34.95
N LYS A 77 -10.11 -6.11 -34.20
CA LYS A 77 -10.80 -5.07 -33.41
C LYS A 77 -11.43 -3.89 -34.19
N ASN A 78 -11.12 -3.72 -35.47
CA ASN A 78 -11.32 -2.41 -36.11
C ASN A 78 -12.77 -2.03 -36.54
N GLU A 79 -13.78 -2.91 -36.44
CA GLU A 79 -15.13 -2.57 -36.92
C GLU A 79 -16.19 -2.38 -35.81
N LEU A 80 -16.02 -2.94 -34.61
CA LEU A 80 -16.96 -2.74 -33.49
C LEU A 80 -16.62 -1.53 -32.59
N ASP A 81 -15.37 -1.07 -32.58
CA ASP A 81 -14.90 0.01 -31.70
C ASP A 81 -15.49 1.40 -32.02
N ASN A 82 -16.15 1.56 -33.18
CA ASN A 82 -16.73 2.84 -33.61
C ASN A 82 -18.18 3.08 -33.15
N LEU A 83 -18.84 2.09 -32.53
CA LEU A 83 -20.26 2.19 -32.13
C LEU A 83 -20.48 2.13 -30.61
N ILE A 84 -19.44 1.84 -29.84
CA ILE A 84 -19.47 1.88 -28.38
C ILE A 84 -18.74 3.16 -27.97
N PRO A 85 -19.36 4.07 -27.19
CA PRO A 85 -18.64 5.20 -26.63
C PRO A 85 -17.44 4.64 -25.86
N THR A 86 -16.25 4.83 -26.40
CA THR A 86 -15.02 4.41 -25.74
C THR A 86 -14.93 5.24 -24.46
N VAL A 87 -15.10 4.59 -23.31
CA VAL A 87 -14.75 5.21 -22.03
C VAL A 87 -13.33 5.71 -22.22
N PRO A 88 -13.08 7.03 -22.11
CA PRO A 88 -11.74 7.57 -22.33
C PRO A 88 -10.80 6.77 -21.43
N LYS A 89 -9.70 6.23 -22.00
CA LYS A 89 -8.66 5.56 -21.22
C LYS A 89 -8.42 6.43 -20.00
N THR A 90 -8.85 5.95 -18.83
CA THR A 90 -8.76 6.74 -17.61
C THR A 90 -7.28 6.90 -17.35
N ASP A 91 -6.77 8.10 -17.64
CA ASP A 91 -5.41 8.46 -17.29
C ASP A 91 -5.32 8.32 -15.79
N PHE A 92 -4.55 7.32 -15.35
CA PHE A 92 -4.33 7.06 -13.94
C PHE A 92 -3.84 8.37 -13.31
N PRO A 93 -4.51 8.91 -12.28
CA PRO A 93 -4.04 10.08 -11.55
C PRO A 93 -2.57 9.94 -11.20
N LYS A 94 -1.82 11.00 -11.48
CA LYS A 94 -0.40 11.10 -11.17
C LYS A 94 -0.25 11.81 -9.83
N ILE A 95 0.24 11.07 -8.85
CA ILE A 95 0.57 11.55 -7.51
C ILE A 95 2.07 11.83 -7.48
N GLN A 96 2.41 13.11 -7.45
CA GLN A 96 3.80 13.54 -7.32
C GLN A 96 4.24 13.34 -5.87
N ILE A 97 5.23 12.48 -5.66
CA ILE A 97 5.83 12.28 -4.35
C ILE A 97 6.74 13.47 -4.07
N VAL A 98 6.44 14.17 -2.99
CA VAL A 98 7.32 15.15 -2.37
C VAL A 98 8.13 14.39 -1.33
N PRO A 99 9.43 14.15 -1.58
CA PRO A 99 10.24 13.39 -0.65
C PRO A 99 10.44 14.17 0.65
N THR A 100 10.67 13.45 1.74
CA THR A 100 11.00 14.04 3.03
C THR A 100 12.39 14.69 3.02
N SER A 101 12.65 15.57 3.97
CA SER A 101 13.89 16.37 4.02
C SER A 101 15.17 15.56 4.16
N ASP A 102 15.06 14.30 4.58
CA ASP A 102 16.15 13.34 4.74
C ASP A 102 16.44 12.54 3.46
N PHE A 103 15.65 12.70 2.39
CA PHE A 103 15.93 12.08 1.11
C PHE A 103 17.10 12.78 0.42
N GLY A 104 18.28 12.16 0.47
CA GLY A 104 19.51 12.69 -0.12
C GLY A 104 19.63 12.47 -1.62
N SER A 105 18.84 11.55 -2.18
CA SER A 105 18.92 11.14 -3.58
C SER A 105 20.33 10.65 -3.97
N PHE A 106 21.04 10.01 -3.03
CA PHE A 106 22.41 9.55 -3.27
C PHE A 106 22.43 8.25 -4.06
N ASN A 107 21.57 7.30 -3.68
CA ASN A 107 21.52 5.95 -4.21
C ASN A 107 20.27 5.73 -5.08
N LEU A 108 19.11 6.16 -4.60
CA LEU A 108 17.87 6.21 -5.36
C LEU A 108 17.69 7.61 -5.94
N LYS A 109 17.62 7.72 -7.26
CA LYS A 109 17.51 9.02 -7.95
C LYS A 109 16.07 9.41 -8.27
N GLY A 110 15.21 8.41 -8.50
CA GLY A 110 13.81 8.58 -8.82
C GLY A 110 13.09 7.24 -8.93
N PHE A 111 11.76 7.28 -8.97
CA PHE A 111 10.94 6.12 -9.31
C PHE A 111 9.61 6.50 -9.94
N LYS A 112 8.99 5.49 -10.56
CA LYS A 112 7.61 5.49 -11.00
C LYS A 112 6.95 4.18 -10.58
N ILE A 113 5.89 4.26 -9.80
CA ILE A 113 5.06 3.13 -9.42
C ILE A 113 3.74 3.27 -10.15
N LYS A 114 3.39 2.30 -10.98
CA LYS A 114 2.05 2.15 -11.55
C LYS A 114 1.28 1.18 -10.66
N ASP A 115 0.24 1.68 -10.01
CA ASP A 115 -0.64 0.88 -9.16
C ASP A 115 -1.98 0.68 -9.86
N LYS A 116 -2.23 -0.54 -10.35
CA LYS A 116 -3.48 -0.90 -11.02
C LYS A 116 -4.63 -1.22 -10.06
N LEU A 117 -4.33 -1.52 -8.80
CA LEU A 117 -5.37 -1.76 -7.79
C LEU A 117 -6.03 -0.44 -7.39
N ARG A 118 -5.22 0.60 -7.24
CA ARG A 118 -5.65 1.94 -6.81
C ARG A 118 -5.80 2.93 -7.97
N GLN A 119 -5.54 2.45 -9.18
CA GLN A 119 -5.63 3.20 -10.43
C GLN A 119 -4.82 4.51 -10.42
N CYS A 120 -3.61 4.52 -9.84
CA CYS A 120 -2.77 5.72 -9.78
C CYS A 120 -1.31 5.47 -10.23
N TYR A 121 -0.58 6.56 -10.47
CA TYR A 121 0.87 6.58 -10.60
C TYR A 121 1.49 7.34 -9.43
N TYR A 122 2.48 6.76 -8.75
CA TYR A 122 3.34 7.49 -7.82
C TYR A 122 4.66 7.85 -8.50
N LEU A 123 5.00 9.14 -8.51
CA LEU A 123 6.12 9.66 -9.30
C LEU A 123 7.12 10.37 -8.39
N LEU A 124 8.39 9.97 -8.45
CA LEU A 124 9.51 10.64 -7.83
C LEU A 124 10.56 10.94 -8.90
N ASN A 125 10.85 12.22 -9.14
CA ASN A 125 11.93 12.67 -10.04
C ASN A 125 12.00 11.89 -11.38
N GLU A 126 10.93 11.92 -12.19
CA GLU A 126 10.82 11.09 -13.42
C GLU A 126 12.00 11.25 -14.40
N ASN A 127 12.62 12.43 -14.42
CA ASN A 127 13.73 12.77 -15.32
C ASN A 127 15.11 12.54 -14.69
N ALA A 128 15.18 11.80 -13.58
CA ALA A 128 16.44 11.45 -12.94
C ALA A 128 17.35 10.66 -13.91
N LYS A 129 18.65 10.96 -13.86
CA LYS A 129 19.68 10.21 -14.58
C LYS A 129 20.22 9.10 -13.69
N GLY A 130 20.46 7.93 -14.28
CA GLY A 130 20.99 6.77 -13.57
C GLY A 130 20.69 5.48 -14.31
N GLU A 131 20.97 4.35 -13.66
CA GLU A 131 20.59 3.04 -14.17
C GLU A 131 19.12 2.76 -13.84
N LYS A 132 18.38 2.23 -14.81
CA LYS A 132 16.97 1.88 -14.65
C LYS A 132 16.76 0.41 -14.32
N ILE A 133 15.89 0.17 -13.35
CA ILE A 133 15.42 -1.15 -12.96
C ILE A 133 13.90 -1.15 -13.04
N LYS A 134 13.33 -2.13 -13.74
CA LYS A 134 11.88 -2.34 -13.79
C LYS A 134 11.54 -3.69 -13.19
N VAL A 135 10.60 -3.68 -12.25
CA VAL A 135 10.03 -4.88 -11.63
C VAL A 135 8.51 -4.82 -11.76
N ILE A 136 7.90 -5.97 -12.06
CA ILE A 136 6.46 -6.13 -12.14
C ILE A 136 6.07 -7.18 -11.09
N SER A 137 4.99 -6.93 -10.36
CA SER A 137 4.46 -7.85 -9.35
C SER A 137 3.97 -9.16 -9.97
N LEU A 138 3.80 -10.18 -9.13
CA LEU A 138 3.37 -11.49 -9.59
C LEU A 138 1.97 -11.44 -10.23
N LEU A 139 1.04 -10.69 -9.63
CA LEU A 139 -0.31 -10.51 -10.16
C LEU A 139 -0.39 -9.40 -11.21
N LYS A 140 0.75 -8.80 -11.59
CA LYS A 140 0.89 -7.74 -12.60
C LYS A 140 0.13 -6.45 -12.27
N PHE A 141 -0.32 -6.28 -11.03
CA PHE A 141 -1.03 -5.08 -10.59
C PHE A 141 -0.09 -3.91 -10.28
N ILE A 142 1.12 -4.19 -9.79
CA ILE A 142 2.09 -3.16 -9.44
C ILE A 142 3.27 -3.25 -10.42
N GLU A 143 3.59 -2.13 -11.07
CA GLU A 143 4.82 -1.98 -11.86
C GLU A 143 5.69 -0.90 -11.23
N PHE A 144 6.92 -1.24 -10.86
CA PHE A 144 7.87 -0.30 -10.24
C PHE A 144 9.08 -0.13 -11.16
N GLU A 145 9.27 1.09 -11.65
CA GLU A 145 10.48 1.52 -12.36
C GLU A 145 11.30 2.43 -11.44
N ALA A 146 12.49 1.99 -11.03
CA ALA A 146 13.43 2.76 -10.20
C ALA A 146 14.60 3.24 -11.06
N THR A 147 15.07 4.46 -10.79
CA THR A 147 16.33 4.99 -11.31
C THR A 147 17.33 5.07 -10.15
N ILE A 148 18.44 4.34 -10.24
CA ILE A 148 19.46 4.21 -9.19
C ILE A 148 20.81 4.77 -9.65
N ALA A 149 21.70 5.05 -8.69
CA ALA A 149 23.08 5.42 -8.97
C ALA A 149 23.81 4.29 -9.72
N PRO A 150 24.66 4.60 -10.72
CA PRO A 150 25.37 3.59 -11.53
C PRO A 150 26.28 2.65 -10.72
N GLU A 151 26.79 3.10 -9.58
CA GLU A 151 27.67 2.34 -8.68
C GLU A 151 26.97 1.24 -7.88
N ILE A 152 25.63 1.16 -7.93
CA ILE A 152 24.86 0.19 -7.14
C ILE A 152 24.71 -1.12 -7.90
N ASP A 153 24.92 -2.24 -7.20
CA ASP A 153 24.68 -3.57 -7.79
C ASP A 153 23.20 -3.74 -8.16
N LYS A 154 22.95 -3.89 -9.47
CA LYS A 154 21.61 -4.04 -10.03
C LYS A 154 20.82 -5.19 -9.41
N LYS A 155 21.45 -6.33 -9.10
CA LYS A 155 20.77 -7.49 -8.51
C LYS A 155 20.38 -7.24 -7.05
N ILE A 156 21.19 -6.49 -6.32
CA ILE A 156 20.83 -6.06 -4.96
C ILE A 156 19.63 -5.11 -5.02
N ALA A 157 19.70 -4.07 -5.87
CA ALA A 157 18.61 -3.12 -6.04
C ALA A 157 17.32 -3.81 -6.53
N GLU A 158 17.40 -4.71 -7.50
CA GLU A 158 16.24 -5.46 -8.00
C GLU A 158 15.58 -6.31 -6.90
N ARG A 159 16.36 -6.88 -5.96
CA ARG A 159 15.81 -7.61 -4.81
C ARG A 159 15.03 -6.70 -3.87
N TRP A 160 15.56 -5.51 -3.56
CA TRP A 160 14.82 -4.49 -2.81
C TRP A 160 13.52 -4.11 -3.50
N ILE A 161 13.58 -3.74 -4.78
CA ILE A 161 12.38 -3.32 -5.51
C ILE A 161 11.35 -4.47 -5.61
N LYS A 162 11.78 -5.72 -5.79
CA LYS A 162 10.89 -6.90 -5.74
C LYS A 162 10.16 -7.05 -4.41
N ARG A 163 10.85 -6.84 -3.28
CA ARG A 163 10.23 -6.87 -1.95
C ARG A 163 9.23 -5.74 -1.79
N THR A 164 9.60 -4.52 -2.15
CA THR A 164 8.71 -3.35 -2.11
C THR A 164 7.45 -3.57 -2.93
N VAL A 165 7.58 -4.06 -4.17
CA VAL A 165 6.46 -4.36 -5.07
C VAL A 165 5.50 -5.39 -4.45
N LYS A 166 6.04 -6.46 -3.85
CA LYS A 166 5.23 -7.47 -3.17
C LYS A 166 4.44 -6.88 -1.99
N LEU A 167 5.07 -5.99 -1.23
CA LEU A 167 4.43 -5.36 -0.07
C LEU A 167 3.32 -4.41 -0.50
N ILE A 168 3.57 -3.53 -1.49
CA ILE A 168 2.56 -2.62 -2.04
C ILE A 168 1.33 -3.39 -2.56
N GLU A 169 1.56 -4.53 -3.23
CA GLU A 169 0.48 -5.40 -3.73
C GLU A 169 -0.30 -6.08 -2.60
N SER A 170 0.33 -6.37 -1.47
CA SER A 170 -0.30 -7.06 -0.33
C SER A 170 -1.08 -6.16 0.61
N VAL A 171 -0.81 -4.86 0.60
CA VAL A 171 -1.54 -3.89 1.41
C VAL A 171 -2.88 -3.60 0.73
N PRO A 172 -4.02 -3.59 1.42
CA PRO A 172 -5.30 -3.20 0.83
C PRO A 172 -5.42 -1.68 0.72
N ILE A 173 -5.12 -0.95 1.81
CA ILE A 173 -5.20 0.50 1.90
C ILE A 173 -3.78 1.07 1.96
N LEU A 174 -3.34 1.70 0.87
CA LEU A 174 -2.03 2.35 0.81
C LEU A 174 -2.26 3.85 0.82
N GLU A 175 -1.94 4.48 1.94
CA GLU A 175 -2.02 5.92 2.06
C GLU A 175 -0.81 6.58 1.39
N ASP A 176 -1.05 7.69 0.70
CA ASP A 176 0.00 8.40 -0.04
C ASP A 176 1.16 8.81 0.87
N ILE A 177 0.85 9.16 2.12
CA ILE A 177 1.85 9.56 3.12
C ILE A 177 2.90 8.45 3.35
N VAL A 178 2.51 7.18 3.32
CA VAL A 178 3.43 6.05 3.46
C VAL A 178 4.43 6.02 2.30
N ILE A 179 3.95 6.26 1.08
CA ILE A 179 4.79 6.29 -0.12
C ILE A 179 5.75 7.48 -0.10
N THR A 180 5.45 8.57 0.61
CA THR A 180 6.38 9.71 0.75
C THR A 180 7.64 9.37 1.53
N PHE A 181 7.60 8.37 2.42
CA PHE A 181 8.76 7.92 3.20
C PHE A 181 9.59 6.83 2.50
N LEU A 182 9.00 6.14 1.52
CA LEU A 182 9.67 5.09 0.75
C LEU A 182 10.96 5.56 0.06
N PRO A 183 11.06 6.77 -0.55
CA PRO A 183 12.30 7.28 -1.10
C PRO A 183 13.46 7.28 -0.10
N SER A 184 13.26 7.87 1.08
CA SER A 184 14.30 7.96 2.12
C SER A 184 14.67 6.59 2.67
N TYR A 185 13.70 5.68 2.78
CA TYR A 185 14.00 4.31 3.17
C TYR A 185 14.89 3.64 2.11
N LEU A 186 14.43 3.53 0.87
CA LEU A 186 15.20 2.86 -0.17
C LEU A 186 16.56 3.53 -0.44
N ASP A 187 16.67 4.86 -0.37
CA ASP A 187 17.95 5.58 -0.56
C ASP A 187 19.02 5.13 0.45
N ASN A 188 18.62 4.81 1.70
CA ASN A 188 19.54 4.34 2.73
C ASN A 188 19.93 2.86 2.59
N PHE A 189 19.02 2.02 2.06
CA PHE A 189 19.15 0.55 2.16
C PHE A 189 19.49 -0.16 0.83
N ILE A 190 19.24 0.48 -0.32
CA ILE A 190 19.34 -0.18 -1.64
C ILE A 190 20.76 -0.65 -2.05
N THR A 191 21.79 -0.22 -1.31
CA THR A 191 23.21 -0.53 -1.58
C THR A 191 23.67 -1.88 -1.03
N PHE A 192 22.89 -2.51 -0.16
CA PHE A 192 23.25 -3.78 0.48
C PHE A 192 22.12 -4.79 0.44
N GLU A 193 22.46 -6.06 0.71
CA GLU A 193 21.50 -7.15 0.71
C GLU A 193 20.37 -6.91 1.72
N PRO A 194 19.08 -7.04 1.33
CA PRO A 194 17.98 -6.99 2.30
C PRO A 194 18.10 -8.13 3.31
N LYS A 195 18.27 -7.80 4.59
CA LYS A 195 18.17 -8.79 5.66
C LYS A 195 16.77 -8.74 6.25
N GLU A 196 16.47 -9.75 7.07
CA GLU A 196 15.15 -9.93 7.66
C GLU A 196 14.70 -8.72 8.48
N ARG A 197 15.63 -8.12 9.24
CA ARG A 197 15.36 -6.91 10.02
C ARG A 197 14.83 -5.78 9.15
N GLU A 198 15.53 -5.45 8.07
CA GLU A 198 15.17 -4.33 7.20
C GLU A 198 13.93 -4.64 6.34
N ILE A 199 13.66 -5.93 6.06
CA ILE A 199 12.38 -6.35 5.45
C ILE A 199 11.22 -6.08 6.43
N ASN A 200 11.38 -6.42 7.70
CA ASN A 200 10.35 -6.14 8.73
C ASN A 200 10.12 -4.63 8.91
N GLU A 201 11.19 -3.83 8.87
CA GLU A 201 11.07 -2.37 8.89
C GLU A 201 10.31 -1.82 7.68
N LEU A 202 10.55 -2.37 6.48
CA LEU A 202 9.79 -2.01 5.28
C LEU A 202 8.31 -2.43 5.40
N GLU A 203 8.03 -3.58 6.02
CA GLU A 203 6.66 -3.99 6.35
C GLU A 203 6.00 -3.03 7.35
N LEU A 204 6.73 -2.61 8.40
CA LEU A 204 6.24 -1.61 9.34
C LEU A 204 5.98 -0.27 8.67
N LEU A 205 6.82 0.16 7.72
CA LEU A 205 6.57 1.36 6.91
C LEU A 205 5.20 1.27 6.23
N PHE A 206 4.96 0.19 5.51
CA PHE A 206 3.73 0.01 4.74
C PHE A 206 2.47 -0.14 5.58
N ASN A 207 2.61 -0.66 6.80
CA ASN A 207 1.50 -0.82 7.73
C ASN A 207 1.43 0.30 8.78
N SER A 208 2.28 1.33 8.69
CA SER A 208 2.40 2.35 9.73
C SER A 208 1.12 3.13 10.05
N PRO A 209 0.18 3.38 9.11
CA PRO A 209 -1.09 4.05 9.44
C PRO A 209 -2.08 3.15 10.20
N ILE A 210 -1.97 1.84 10.04
CA ILE A 210 -2.92 0.86 10.59
C ILE A 210 -2.34 0.01 11.72
N SER A 211 -1.06 0.18 12.03
CA SER A 211 -0.38 -0.55 13.10
C SER A 211 -0.36 0.29 14.34
N VAL A 212 -1.02 -0.21 15.38
CA VAL A 212 -1.08 0.41 16.71
C VAL A 212 0.10 -0.07 17.53
N ILE A 213 0.75 0.87 18.22
CA ILE A 213 1.82 0.59 19.16
C ILE A 213 1.49 1.18 20.53
N TYR A 214 1.80 0.41 21.58
CA TYR A 214 1.62 0.86 22.96
C TYR A 214 2.65 0.22 23.89
N THR A 215 2.88 0.84 25.03
CA THR A 215 3.69 0.28 26.12
C THR A 215 3.00 0.45 27.46
N THR A 216 3.44 -0.32 28.45
CA THR A 216 2.97 -0.20 29.83
C THR A 216 3.95 0.61 30.64
N GLU A 217 3.49 1.31 31.68
CA GLU A 217 4.37 2.03 32.62
C GLU A 217 5.47 1.14 33.25
N ASP A 218 5.20 -0.14 33.47
CA ASP A 218 6.21 -1.10 33.97
C ASP A 218 7.35 -1.34 32.98
N LYS A 219 7.03 -1.58 31.71
CA LYS A 219 8.02 -1.74 30.61
C LYS A 219 8.85 -0.47 30.41
N LYS A 220 8.22 0.70 30.49
CA LYS A 220 8.88 2.00 30.40
C LYS A 220 9.88 2.21 31.55
N LYS A 221 9.45 2.00 32.80
CA LYS A 221 10.34 2.07 33.98
C LYS A 221 11.49 1.07 33.91
N LEU A 222 11.19 -0.17 33.50
CA LEU A 222 12.20 -1.20 33.30
C LEU A 222 13.30 -0.72 32.35
N PHE A 223 12.93 -0.12 31.21
CA PHE A 223 13.89 0.46 30.28
C PHE A 223 14.67 1.62 30.90
N GLN A 224 14.00 2.61 31.49
CA GLN A 224 14.66 3.79 32.08
C GLN A 224 15.71 3.43 33.13
N GLU A 225 15.43 2.43 33.96
CA GLU A 225 16.33 1.98 35.04
C GLU A 225 17.45 1.05 34.53
N ASN A 226 17.19 0.24 33.50
CA ASN A 226 18.07 -0.87 33.12
C ASN A 226 18.54 -0.85 31.66
N TRP A 227 18.37 0.26 30.93
CA TRP A 227 18.67 0.30 29.49
C TRP A 227 20.09 -0.13 29.13
N LYS A 228 21.09 0.14 29.99
CA LYS A 228 22.49 -0.29 29.76
C LYS A 228 22.68 -1.80 29.83
N THR A 229 21.78 -2.49 30.53
CA THR A 229 21.78 -3.95 30.61
C THR A 229 20.98 -4.55 29.46
N ILE A 230 19.86 -3.91 29.08
CA ILE A 230 18.99 -4.35 27.98
C ILE A 230 19.67 -4.12 26.62
N CYS A 231 20.30 -2.96 26.44
CA CYS A 231 20.99 -2.54 25.21
C CYS A 231 22.36 -1.93 25.56
N PRO A 232 23.41 -2.75 25.81
CA PRO A 232 24.72 -2.26 26.22
C PRO A 232 25.39 -1.30 25.24
N ASP A 233 25.12 -1.48 23.94
CA ASP A 233 25.71 -0.69 22.86
C ASP A 233 24.90 0.59 22.53
N LEU A 234 23.81 0.85 23.26
CA LEU A 234 22.95 2.00 22.98
C LEU A 234 23.64 3.30 23.40
N GLY A 235 23.92 4.17 22.43
CA GLY A 235 24.43 5.52 22.71
C GLY A 235 23.39 6.41 23.39
N SER A 236 23.83 7.56 23.91
CA SER A 236 22.93 8.56 24.53
C SER A 236 21.83 9.06 23.59
N THR A 237 22.12 9.21 22.29
CA THR A 237 21.13 9.57 21.27
C THR A 237 20.07 8.48 21.10
N GLY A 238 20.49 7.21 21.07
CA GLY A 238 19.58 6.07 20.96
C GLY A 238 18.72 5.91 22.21
N TYR A 239 19.30 6.09 23.39
CA TYR A 239 18.56 6.12 24.65
C TYR A 239 17.46 7.19 24.65
N ARG A 240 17.79 8.42 24.22
CA ARG A 240 16.80 9.50 24.11
C ARG A 240 15.68 9.13 23.17
N MET A 241 16.00 8.63 21.97
CA MET A 241 15.00 8.20 21.00
C MET A 241 14.07 7.13 21.57
N TYR A 242 14.64 6.06 22.15
CA TYR A 242 13.86 4.95 22.69
C TYR A 242 12.97 5.41 23.84
N ASN A 243 13.50 6.23 24.74
CA ASN A 243 12.74 6.78 25.84
C ASN A 243 11.59 7.67 25.36
N THR A 244 11.83 8.54 24.37
CA THR A 244 10.79 9.40 23.79
C THR A 244 9.70 8.58 23.09
N ILE A 245 10.05 7.53 22.34
CA ILE A 245 9.06 6.61 21.76
C ILE A 245 8.22 5.97 22.87
N LEU A 246 8.87 5.43 23.92
CA LEU A 246 8.16 4.77 25.02
C LEU A 246 7.26 5.76 25.79
N GLU A 247 7.67 7.02 25.93
CA GLU A 247 6.84 8.08 26.51
C GLU A 247 5.59 8.33 25.67
N GLU A 248 5.73 8.48 24.36
CA GLU A 248 4.59 8.71 23.45
C GLU A 248 3.65 7.50 23.34
N CYS A 249 4.17 6.28 23.54
CA CYS A 249 3.39 5.04 23.49
C CYS A 249 2.74 4.64 24.83
N ALA A 250 3.01 5.36 25.92
CA ALA A 250 2.53 4.98 27.27
C ALA A 250 1.12 5.50 27.60
N ASP A 251 0.56 6.38 26.76
CA ASP A 251 -0.80 6.90 26.94
C ASP A 251 -1.86 5.79 26.78
N GLU A 252 -3.00 5.91 27.47
CA GLU A 252 -4.15 4.98 27.32
C GLU A 252 -4.78 5.01 25.92
N ILE A 253 -4.34 5.94 25.06
CA ILE A 253 -4.84 6.09 23.69
C ILE A 253 -3.92 5.33 22.75
N GLU A 254 -4.48 4.32 22.10
CA GLU A 254 -3.85 3.60 20.99
C GLU A 254 -3.47 4.58 19.86
N LYS A 255 -2.17 4.66 19.53
CA LYS A 255 -1.63 5.50 18.45
C LYS A 255 -1.03 4.65 17.35
N SER A 256 -1.21 5.06 16.11
CA SER A 256 -0.54 4.41 14.99
C SER A 256 0.96 4.74 14.97
N ILE A 257 1.77 3.92 14.31
CA ILE A 257 3.21 4.17 14.15
C ILE A 257 3.46 5.55 13.52
N ILE A 258 2.64 5.94 12.53
CA ILE A 258 2.81 7.21 11.84
C ILE A 258 2.42 8.41 12.71
N ASP A 259 1.39 8.26 13.57
CA ASP A 259 1.00 9.31 14.52
C ASP A 259 2.10 9.55 15.57
N VAL A 260 2.68 8.46 16.10
CA VAL A 260 3.79 8.56 17.05
C VAL A 260 4.98 9.27 16.39
N TYR A 261 5.31 8.94 15.14
CA TYR A 261 6.37 9.64 14.41
C TYR A 261 6.12 11.15 14.32
N PHE A 262 4.90 11.57 13.95
CA PHE A 262 4.55 12.98 13.84
C PHE A 262 4.53 13.71 15.19
N GLN A 263 4.20 13.03 16.28
CA GLN A 263 4.23 13.59 17.64
C GLN A 263 5.66 13.82 18.15
N ILE A 264 6.57 12.86 17.92
CA ILE A 264 8.00 13.00 18.26
C ILE A 264 8.64 14.12 17.43
N GLY A 265 8.11 14.37 16.23
CA GLY A 265 8.54 15.42 15.34
C GLY A 265 9.80 15.07 14.55
N SER A 266 10.21 15.98 13.67
CA SER A 266 11.28 15.78 12.67
C SER A 266 12.70 15.71 13.25
N GLN A 267 12.86 15.39 14.53
CA GLN A 267 14.18 15.25 15.18
C GLN A 267 14.95 14.04 14.63
N TYR A 268 14.23 13.05 14.10
CA TYR A 268 14.76 11.80 13.59
C TYR A 268 14.24 11.52 12.19
N THR A 269 15.08 10.87 11.38
CA THR A 269 14.66 10.38 10.06
C THR A 269 13.67 9.25 10.25
N PHE A 270 12.69 9.14 9.35
CA PHE A 270 11.68 8.09 9.46
C PHE A 270 12.29 6.66 9.42
N PRO A 271 13.31 6.37 8.58
CA PRO A 271 13.98 5.07 8.62
C PRO A 271 14.65 4.77 9.96
N TYR A 272 15.26 5.77 10.61
CA TYR A 272 15.85 5.57 11.94
C TYR A 272 14.79 5.35 13.02
N PHE A 273 13.65 6.05 12.91
CA PHE A 273 12.50 5.81 13.78
C PHE A 273 11.94 4.40 13.62
N LEU A 274 11.72 3.91 12.40
CA LEU A 274 11.25 2.54 12.15
C LEU A 274 12.22 1.49 12.69
N ALA A 275 13.53 1.68 12.48
CA ALA A 275 14.55 0.78 13.03
C ALA A 275 14.52 0.74 14.57
N SER A 276 14.19 1.87 15.21
CA SER A 276 14.02 1.98 16.67
C SER A 276 12.75 1.27 17.14
N ILE A 277 11.62 1.46 16.44
CA ILE A 277 10.36 0.75 16.72
C ILE A 277 10.56 -0.77 16.61
N ASN A 278 11.17 -1.23 15.53
CA ASN A 278 11.42 -2.66 15.29
C ASN A 278 12.28 -3.28 16.40
N GLU A 279 13.30 -2.56 16.89
CA GLU A 279 14.10 -3.01 18.03
C GLU A 279 13.28 -3.05 19.33
N LEU A 280 12.51 -2.01 19.63
CA LEU A 280 11.69 -1.95 20.85
C LEU A 280 10.61 -3.04 20.88
N ILE A 281 10.04 -3.40 19.73
CA ILE A 281 9.15 -4.56 19.58
C ILE A 281 9.92 -5.86 19.86
N SER A 282 11.11 -6.02 19.27
CA SER A 282 11.95 -7.21 19.46
C SER A 282 12.40 -7.42 20.91
N LEU A 283 12.59 -6.32 21.65
CA LEU A 283 12.90 -6.33 23.08
C LEU A 283 11.66 -6.54 23.98
N GLY A 284 10.46 -6.59 23.40
CA GLY A 284 9.20 -6.71 24.12
C GLY A 284 8.82 -5.45 24.92
N LEU A 285 9.49 -4.32 24.66
CA LEU A 285 9.23 -3.04 25.32
C LEU A 285 8.02 -2.32 24.73
N ILE A 286 7.68 -2.59 23.47
CA ILE A 286 6.46 -2.13 22.80
C ILE A 286 5.62 -3.34 22.39
N CYS A 287 4.31 -3.24 22.63
CA CYS A 287 3.32 -4.12 22.04
C CYS A 287 2.93 -3.56 20.66
N PHE A 288 2.77 -4.45 19.69
CA PHE A 288 2.42 -4.12 18.32
C PHE A 288 1.16 -4.89 17.93
N GLU A 289 0.14 -4.16 17.49
CA GLU A 289 -1.12 -4.71 17.00
C GLU A 289 -1.40 -4.16 15.61
N LYS A 290 -1.48 -5.06 14.63
CA LYS A 290 -1.84 -4.70 13.26
C LYS A 290 -3.35 -4.78 13.10
N LEU A 291 -3.99 -3.65 12.80
CA LEU A 291 -5.42 -3.62 12.51
C LEU A 291 -5.65 -4.13 11.08
N GLU A 292 -5.71 -5.46 10.92
CA GLU A 292 -5.95 -6.10 9.61
C GLU A 292 -7.38 -5.87 9.09
N PHE A 293 -8.30 -5.45 9.97
CA PHE A 293 -9.69 -5.13 9.64
C PHE A 293 -10.13 -3.87 10.39
N ILE A 294 -10.13 -2.72 9.73
CA ILE A 294 -10.81 -1.52 10.24
C ILE A 294 -12.31 -1.80 10.17
N THR A 295 -12.89 -2.27 11.28
CA THR A 295 -14.33 -2.21 11.45
C THR A 295 -14.62 -0.76 11.78
N ILE A 296 -15.11 0.02 10.81
CA ILE A 296 -15.54 1.40 11.08
C ILE A 296 -16.69 1.32 12.08
N LYS A 297 -16.40 1.47 13.38
CA LYS A 297 -17.43 1.71 14.39
C LYS A 297 -17.96 3.11 14.15
N ARG A 298 -19.22 3.20 13.77
CA ARG A 298 -19.91 4.50 13.74
C ARG A 298 -19.88 5.08 15.16
N PRO A 299 -19.50 6.35 15.34
CA PRO A 299 -19.83 7.05 16.56
C PRO A 299 -21.36 7.19 16.58
N ASN A 300 -21.99 6.51 17.54
CA ASN A 300 -23.43 6.48 17.83
C ASN A 300 -24.29 5.50 16.99
N ASP A 301 -24.14 4.20 17.22
CA ASP A 301 -25.25 3.25 17.21
C ASP A 301 -25.33 2.54 18.57
#